data_AF-R0KV62-F1
#
_entry.id   AF-R0KV62-F1
#
_cell.length_a   1.000
_cell.length_b   1.000
_cell.length_c   1.000
_cell.angle_alpha   90.00
_cell.angle_beta   90.00
_cell.angle_gamma   90.00
#
_symmetry.space_group_name_H-M   'P 1'
#
loop_
_entity.id
_entity.type
_entity.pdbx_description
1 polymer ?
#
loop_
_entity_poly.entity_id
_entity_poly.type
_entity_poly.pdbx_seq_one_letter_code
_entity_poly.pdbx_strand_id
1 'polypeptide(L)'
;MKAISPVRSVRSCYEAVCCLSEQSLAIARGSSNKSPALEEPMSLLYDMNDCYSKLRELVPGIPQGTKVSQVEILQHVIDYIFDLQIVLEEEAKG
;
A
#
# COMPACT_ATOMS: atom_id res chain seq x y z
N MET A 1 7.76 38.13 -14.76
CA MET A 1 6.61 37.44 -14.13
C MET A 1 6.85 35.95 -14.24
N LYS A 2 6.89 35.21 -13.12
CA LYS A 2 6.94 33.74 -13.13
C LYS A 2 5.61 33.22 -12.61
N ALA A 3 4.93 32.41 -13.43
CA ALA A 3 3.68 31.76 -13.05
C ALA A 3 3.98 30.69 -12.00
N ILE A 4 3.23 30.74 -10.90
CA ILE A 4 3.28 29.73 -9.84
C ILE A 4 2.26 28.66 -10.23
N SER A 5 2.74 27.50 -10.64
CA SER A 5 1.89 26.33 -10.87
C SER A 5 1.55 25.68 -9.52
N PRO A 6 0.28 25.41 -9.19
CA PRO A 6 -0.06 24.72 -7.95
C PRO A 6 0.28 23.23 -8.12
N VAL A 7 1.40 22.81 -7.54
CA VAL A 7 1.71 21.39 -7.38
C VAL A 7 0.73 20.84 -6.35
N ARG A 8 -0.32 20.17 -6.85
CA ARG A 8 -1.34 19.49 -6.05
C ARG A 8 -0.65 18.51 -5.08
N SER A 9 -1.12 18.51 -3.84
CA SER A 9 -0.48 17.90 -2.67
C SER A 9 -0.37 16.37 -2.74
N VAL A 10 0.60 15.85 -3.49
CA VAL A 10 0.98 14.42 -3.45
C VAL A 10 1.59 14.03 -2.09
N ARG A 11 2.07 15.03 -1.35
CA ARG A 11 2.68 14.87 -0.02
C ARG A 11 1.68 14.43 1.05
N SER A 12 0.40 14.81 0.93
CA SER A 12 -0.62 14.53 1.94
C SER A 12 -0.98 13.04 2.02
N CYS A 13 -1.01 12.32 0.89
CA CYS A 13 -1.29 10.89 0.91
C CYS A 13 -0.09 10.08 1.43
N TYR A 14 1.13 10.50 1.10
CA TYR A 14 2.35 9.89 1.62
C TYR A 14 2.45 10.04 3.14
N GLU A 15 2.14 11.23 3.66
CA GLU A 15 2.11 11.48 5.10
C GLU A 15 1.07 10.63 5.83
N ALA A 16 -0.16 10.53 5.30
CA ALA A 16 -1.20 9.68 5.89
C ALA A 16 -0.80 8.19 5.93
N VAL A 17 -0.18 7.67 4.87
CA VAL A 17 0.30 6.27 4.82
C VAL A 17 1.51 6.05 5.76
N CYS A 18 2.40 7.03 5.87
CA CYS A 18 3.52 7.00 6.82
C CYS A 18 3.02 6.99 8.27
N CYS A 19 2.07 7.85 8.64
CA CYS A 19 1.54 7.92 10.00
C CYS A 19 0.83 6.63 10.43
N LEU A 20 0.12 5.95 9.52
CA LEU A 20 -0.49 4.64 9.80
C LEU A 20 0.57 3.56 10.06
N SER A 21 1.67 3.61 9.31
CA SER A 21 2.79 2.68 9.48
C SER A 21 3.51 2.90 10.82
N GLU A 22 3.71 4.16 11.22
CA GLU A 22 4.33 4.49 12.52
C GLU A 22 3.44 4.17 13.72
N GLN A 23 2.12 4.36 13.63
CA GLN A 23 1.18 3.93 14.67
C GLN A 23 1.19 2.41 14.87
N SER A 24 1.29 1.64 13.78
CA SER A 24 1.42 0.18 13.85
C SER A 24 2.73 -0.25 14.56
N LEU A 25 3.84 0.44 14.31
CA LEU A 25 5.13 0.21 14.96
C LEU A 25 5.16 0.62 16.45
N ALA A 26 4.42 1.67 16.82
CA ALA A 26 4.33 2.14 18.20
C ALA A 26 3.53 1.17 19.10
N ILE A 27 2.47 0.56 18.57
CA ILE A 27 1.67 -0.44 19.29
C ILE A 27 2.51 -1.70 19.57
N ALA A 28 3.40 -2.08 18.64
CA ALA A 28 4.27 -3.26 18.78
C ALA A 28 5.31 -3.16 19.90
N ARG A 29 5.66 -1.95 20.37
CA ARG A 29 6.70 -1.74 21.39
C ARG A 29 6.15 -1.57 22.82
N GLY A 30 4.83 -1.50 22.99
CA GLY A 30 4.18 -1.05 24.23
C GLY A 30 3.61 -2.12 25.16
N SER A 31 3.67 -3.41 24.85
CA SER A 31 2.97 -4.43 25.65
C SER A 31 3.89 -5.53 26.19
N SER A 32 4.62 -5.21 27.26
CA SER A 32 5.37 -6.18 28.07
C SER A 32 4.49 -6.85 29.14
N ASN A 33 3.28 -7.29 28.78
CA ASN A 33 2.42 -8.10 29.66
C ASN A 33 1.91 -9.36 28.93
N LYS A 34 2.64 -10.46 29.17
CA LYS A 34 2.26 -11.89 29.03
C LYS A 34 0.96 -12.20 28.25
N SER A 35 1.11 -12.65 27.01
CA SER A 35 0.25 -13.68 26.40
C SER A 35 1.11 -14.59 25.50
N PRO A 36 1.07 -15.94 25.63
CA PRO A 36 1.91 -16.84 24.84
C PRO A 36 1.11 -17.51 23.70
N ALA A 37 0.34 -16.73 22.95
CA ALA A 37 -0.39 -17.24 21.79
C ALA A 37 -0.67 -16.07 20.84
N LEU A 38 -0.29 -16.21 19.57
CA LEU A 38 -0.46 -15.27 18.45
C LEU A 38 0.69 -14.31 18.14
N GLU A 39 1.90 -14.57 18.63
CA GLU A 39 3.10 -14.13 17.91
C GLU A 39 3.34 -15.10 16.73
N GLU A 40 2.37 -15.15 15.81
CA GLU A 40 2.63 -15.68 14.47
C GLU A 40 3.81 -14.85 13.93
N PRO A 41 4.93 -15.46 13.49
CA PRO A 41 6.17 -14.74 13.20
C PRO A 41 6.01 -13.81 11.99
N MET A 42 5.39 -12.65 12.18
CA MET A 42 5.14 -11.62 11.16
C MET A 42 6.44 -11.06 10.56
N SER A 43 7.59 -11.37 11.16
CA SER A 43 8.87 -10.78 10.81
C SER A 43 9.82 -11.71 10.02
N LEU A 44 9.46 -12.96 9.69
CA LEU A 44 10.43 -13.93 9.14
C LEU A 44 10.25 -14.44 7.70
N LEU A 45 9.12 -14.36 6.99
CA LEU A 45 8.95 -15.16 5.75
C LEU A 45 8.16 -14.57 4.57
N TYR A 46 7.89 -13.26 4.49
CA TYR A 46 7.41 -12.71 3.21
C TYR A 46 8.61 -12.33 2.35
N ASP A 47 9.01 -13.23 1.44
CA ASP A 47 9.88 -12.86 0.32
C ASP A 47 9.23 -11.67 -0.38
N MET A 48 10.00 -10.63 -0.65
CA MET A 48 9.48 -9.47 -1.38
C MET A 48 8.86 -9.89 -2.73
N ASN A 49 9.36 -10.98 -3.31
CA ASN A 49 8.78 -11.58 -4.52
C ASN A 49 7.40 -12.20 -4.31
N ASP A 50 7.08 -12.69 -3.11
CA ASP A 50 5.74 -13.18 -2.77
C ASP A 50 4.74 -12.03 -2.75
N CYS A 51 5.15 -10.85 -2.24
CA CYS A 51 4.34 -9.64 -2.32
C CYS A 51 4.06 -9.28 -3.79
N TYR A 52 5.07 -9.27 -4.66
CA TYR A 52 4.87 -9.02 -6.08
C TYR A 52 3.99 -10.08 -6.77
N SER A 53 4.10 -11.34 -6.36
CA SER A 53 3.24 -12.42 -6.85
C SER A 53 1.80 -12.20 -6.43
N LYS A 54 1.57 -11.79 -5.17
CA LYS A 54 0.24 -11.47 -4.69
C LYS A 54 -0.38 -10.26 -5.40
N LEU A 55 0.42 -9.24 -5.70
CA LEU A 55 -0.03 -8.07 -6.46
C LEU A 55 -0.50 -8.47 -7.88
N ARG A 56 0.15 -9.44 -8.54
CA ARG A 56 -0.28 -9.96 -9.86
C ARG A 56 -1.62 -10.70 -9.83
N GLU A 57 -2.00 -11.25 -8.68
CA GLU A 57 -3.31 -11.91 -8.52
C GLU A 57 -4.44 -10.89 -8.27
N LEU A 58 -4.14 -9.84 -7.49
CA LEU A 58 -5.13 -8.89 -7.02
C LEU A 58 -5.40 -7.73 -7.99
N VAL A 59 -4.41 -7.34 -8.79
CA VAL A 59 -4.49 -6.15 -9.64
C VAL A 59 -4.86 -6.54 -11.08
N PRO A 60 -6.02 -6.12 -11.58
CA PRO A 60 -6.40 -6.33 -12.97
C PRO A 60 -5.41 -5.69 -13.94
N GLY A 61 -5.20 -6.34 -15.09
CA GLY A 61 -4.35 -5.79 -16.16
C GLY A 61 -2.86 -6.10 -16.03
N ILE A 62 -2.40 -6.66 -14.90
CA ILE A 62 -1.01 -7.17 -14.80
C ILE A 62 -0.91 -8.54 -15.49
N PRO A 63 -0.03 -8.72 -16.49
CA PRO A 63 0.14 -10.01 -17.15
C PRO A 63 0.62 -11.12 -16.20
N GLN A 64 -0.07 -12.25 -16.26
CA GLN A 64 0.31 -13.47 -15.56
C GLN A 64 1.18 -14.36 -16.46
N GLY A 65 2.19 -15.01 -15.89
CA GLY A 65 3.06 -15.94 -16.63
C GLY A 65 4.14 -15.30 -17.51
N THR A 66 4.20 -13.97 -17.61
CA THR A 66 5.29 -13.24 -18.27
C THR A 66 6.15 -12.48 -17.27
N LYS A 67 7.41 -12.24 -17.65
CA LYS A 67 8.30 -11.37 -16.87
C LYS A 67 7.81 -9.93 -17.00
N VAL A 68 7.46 -9.35 -15.86
CA VAL A 68 7.07 -7.95 -15.68
C VAL A 68 7.99 -7.41 -14.59
N SER A 69 8.53 -6.22 -14.79
CA SER A 69 9.42 -5.60 -13.82
C SER A 69 8.68 -5.22 -12.53
N GLN A 70 9.42 -5.12 -11.43
CA GLN A 70 8.85 -4.67 -10.15
C GLN A 70 8.24 -3.27 -10.28
N VAL A 71 8.86 -2.37 -11.05
CA VAL A 71 8.37 -1.00 -11.26
C VAL A 71 7.05 -1.00 -12.03
N GLU A 72 6.93 -1.80 -13.09
CA GLU A 72 5.68 -1.91 -13.85
C GLU A 72 4.55 -2.46 -12.97
N ILE A 73 4.83 -3.47 -12.13
CA ILE A 73 3.82 -3.98 -11.16
C ILE A 73 3.36 -2.85 -10.24
N LEU A 74 4.29 -2.06 -9.69
CA LEU A 74 3.94 -0.96 -8.79
C LEU A 74 3.12 0.12 -9.49
N GLN A 75 3.38 0.42 -10.77
CA GLN A 75 2.59 1.37 -11.55
C GLN A 75 1.14 0.90 -11.68
N HIS A 76 0.92 -0.36 -12.07
CA HIS A 76 -0.42 -0.93 -12.16
C HIS A 76 -1.16 -0.93 -10.81
N VAL A 77 -0.44 -1.18 -9.71
CA VAL A 77 -1.03 -1.14 -8.36
C VAL A 77 -1.49 0.26 -8.00
N ILE A 78 -0.69 1.28 -8.31
CA ILE A 78 -1.04 2.68 -8.05
C ILE A 78 -2.30 3.07 -8.84
N ASP A 79 -2.35 2.73 -10.13
CA ASP A 79 -3.51 3.04 -10.98
C ASP A 79 -4.79 2.35 -10.45
N TYR A 80 -4.70 1.07 -10.11
CA TYR A 80 -5.84 0.33 -9.58
C TYR A 80 -6.35 0.87 -8.25
N ILE A 81 -5.46 1.27 -7.33
CA ILE A 81 -5.86 1.90 -6.07
C ILE A 81 -6.58 3.23 -6.34
N PHE A 82 -6.11 4.05 -7.28
CA PHE A 82 -6.78 5.30 -7.62
C PHE A 82 -8.15 5.09 -8.25
N ASP A 83 -8.28 4.12 -9.16
CA ASP A 83 -9.58 3.79 -9.75
C ASP A 83 -10.58 3.33 -8.68
N LEU A 84 -10.16 2.44 -7.77
CA LEU A 84 -11.00 2.00 -6.66
C LEU A 84 -11.39 3.15 -5.72
N GLN A 85 -10.47 4.06 -5.42
CA GLN A 85 -10.77 5.22 -4.58
C GLN A 85 -11.86 6.11 -5.19
N ILE A 86 -11.82 6.34 -6.50
CA ILE A 86 -12.84 7.13 -7.21
C ILE A 86 -14.19 6.44 -7.12
N VAL A 87 -14.25 5.15 -7.48
CA VAL A 87 -15.50 4.36 -7.47
C VAL A 87 -16.13 4.34 -6.07
N LEU A 88 -15.32 4.08 -5.03
CA LEU A 88 -15.81 4.02 -3.66
C LEU A 88 -16.26 5.39 -3.12
N GLU A 89 -15.62 6.48 -3.54
CA GLU A 89 -16.03 7.84 -3.14
C GLU A 89 -17.35 8.26 -3.82
N GLU A 90 -17.60 7.81 -5.05
CA GLU A 90 -18.87 8.03 -5.76
C GLU A 90 -20.02 7.26 -5.09
N GLU A 91 -19.81 5.99 -4.76
CA GLU A 91 -20.81 5.16 -4.05
C GLU A 91 -21.15 5.71 -2.65
N ALA A 92 -20.17 6.28 -1.94
CA ALA A 92 -20.40 6.85 -0.61
C ALA A 92 -21.20 8.17 -0.63
N LYS A 93 -21.38 8.79 -1.79
CA LYS A 93 -22.14 10.05 -1.96
C LYS A 93 -23.58 9.81 -2.43
N GLY A 94 -23.95 8.58 -2.80
CA GLY A 94 -25.31 8.16 -3.16
C GLY A 94 -26.12 7.74 -1.95
#